data_AF-A0A227J6D7-F1
#
_entry.id   AF-A0A227J6D7-F1
#
_cell.length_a   1.000
_cell.length_b   1.000
_cell.length_c   1.000
_cell.angle_alpha   90.00
_cell.angle_beta   90.00
_cell.angle_gamma   90.00
#
_symmetry.space_group_name_H-M   'P 1'
#
loop_
_entity.id
_entity.type
_entity.pdbx_description
1 polymer ?
#
loop_
_entity_poly.entity_id
_entity_poly.type
_entity_poly.pdbx_seq_one_letter_code
_entity_poly.pdbx_strand_id
1 'polypeptide(L)' 'SSIKEKLWPLGNDVTFVPGHGPQSTFGHERKTNPFVADEMPLY' A
#
# COMPACT_ATOMS: atom_id res chain seq x y z
N SER A 1 -2.61 -10.23 -7.26
CA SER A 1 -1.15 -9.92 -7.24
C SER A 1 -0.63 -10.19 -5.85
N SER A 2 0.63 -10.60 -5.69
CA SER A 2 1.15 -11.02 -4.38
C SER A 2 1.10 -9.93 -3.31
N ILE A 3 1.18 -8.64 -3.68
CA ILE A 3 1.03 -7.52 -2.73
C ILE A 3 -0.38 -7.47 -2.17
N LYS A 4 -1.41 -7.43 -3.04
CA LYS A 4 -2.80 -7.34 -2.60
C LYS A 4 -3.25 -8.57 -1.81
N GLU A 5 -2.80 -9.75 -2.20
CA GLU A 5 -3.19 -11.02 -1.56
C GLU A 5 -2.50 -11.27 -0.22
N LYS A 6 -1.27 -10.78 -0.02
CA LYS A 6 -0.49 -11.06 1.20
C LYS A 6 -0.46 -9.91 2.19
N LEU A 7 -0.41 -8.65 1.71
CA LEU A 7 -0.21 -7.50 2.57
C LEU A 7 -1.53 -6.86 3.00
N TRP A 8 -2.53 -6.72 2.11
CA TRP A 8 -3.79 -6.07 2.45
C TRP A 8 -4.61 -6.78 3.56
N PRO A 9 -4.59 -8.12 3.68
CA PRO A 9 -5.24 -8.79 4.81
C PRO A 9 -4.65 -8.43 6.18
N LEU A 10 -3.44 -7.88 6.24
CA LEU A 10 -2.79 -7.51 7.51
C LEU A 10 -3.37 -6.23 8.13
N GLY A 11 -4.17 -5.48 7.38
CA GLY A 11 -4.87 -4.28 7.88
C GLY A 11 -4.20 -2.96 7.47
N ASN A 12 -5.00 -1.90 7.48
CA ASN A 12 -4.61 -0.59 6.94
C ASN A 12 -3.61 0.17 7.85
N ASP A 13 -3.64 -0.09 9.15
CA ASP A 13 -2.81 0.62 10.14
C ASP A 13 -1.39 0.04 10.26
N VAL A 14 -1.09 -1.04 9.53
CA VAL A 14 0.25 -1.61 9.48
C VAL A 14 1.20 -0.61 8.85
N THR A 15 2.18 -0.19 9.66
CA THR A 15 3.31 0.62 9.22
C THR A 15 4.43 -0.30 8.74
N PHE A 16 5.10 0.06 7.64
CA PHE A 16 6.24 -0.69 7.12
C PHE A 16 7.38 0.25 6.73
N VAL A 17 8.59 -0.30 6.74
CA VAL A 17 9.81 0.39 6.31
C VAL A 17 10.22 -0.18 4.94
N PRO A 18 10.15 0.60 3.85
CA PRO A 18 10.59 0.13 2.54
C PRO A 18 12.11 0.03 2.47
N GLY A 19 12.62 -0.68 1.46
CA GLY A 19 14.06 -0.70 1.19
C GLY A 19 14.65 0.67 0.83
N HIS A 20 13.83 1.57 0.28
CA HIS A 20 14.18 2.95 -0.04
C HIS A 20 13.03 3.90 0.24
N GLY A 21 13.36 5.14 0.61
CA GLY A 21 12.38 6.19 0.86
C GLY A 21 11.83 6.17 2.29
N PRO A 22 10.79 6.98 2.57
CA PRO A 22 10.21 7.12 3.90
C PRO A 22 9.34 5.91 4.27
N GLN A 23 9.12 5.73 5.57
CA GLN A 23 8.11 4.80 6.08
C GLN A 23 6.72 5.15 5.55
N SER A 24 5.85 4.14 5.43
CA SER A 24 4.47 4.29 4.97
C SER A 24 3.53 3.31 5.70
N THR A 25 2.24 3.40 5.44
CA THR A 25 1.23 2.44 5.90
C THR A 25 0.54 1.75 4.74
N PHE A 26 0.04 0.54 4.94
CA PHE A 26 -0.73 -0.16 3.89
C PHE A 26 -1.97 0.62 3.48
N GLY A 27 -2.65 1.28 4.43
CA GLY A 27 -3.77 2.16 4.13
C GLY A 27 -3.41 3.34 3.24
N HIS A 28 -2.19 3.90 3.37
CA HIS A 28 -1.72 4.95 2.46
C HIS A 28 -1.50 4.40 1.05
N GLU A 29 -0.74 3.31 0.92
CA GLU A 29 -0.43 2.71 -0.39
C GLU A 29 -1.68 2.25 -1.14
N ARG A 30 -2.69 1.71 -0.44
CA ARG A 30 -3.98 1.32 -1.03
C ARG A 30 -4.74 2.48 -1.67
N LYS A 31 -4.49 3.72 -1.24
CA LYS A 31 -5.16 4.92 -1.75
C LYS A 31 -4.35 5.62 -2.83
N THR A 32 -3.03 5.63 -2.71
CA THR A 32 -2.17 6.54 -3.49
C THR A 32 -1.24 5.83 -4.46
N ASN A 33 -0.93 4.54 -4.25
CA ASN A 33 0.08 3.86 -5.04
C ASN A 33 -0.46 3.49 -6.43
N PRO A 34 0.13 4.00 -7.53
CA PRO A 34 -0.40 3.78 -8.88
C PRO A 34 -0.34 2.31 -9.33
N PHE A 35 0.44 1.46 -8.66
CA PHE A 35 0.59 0.05 -9.01
C PHE A 35 -0.31 -0.89 -8.20
N VAL A 36 -0.67 -0.50 -6.97
CA VAL A 36 -1.34 -1.39 -6.01
C VAL A 36 -2.54 -0.78 -5.29
N ALA A 37 -2.93 0.45 -5.63
CA ALA A 37 -4.14 1.06 -5.12
C ALA A 37 -5.40 0.21 -5.41
N ASP A 38 -6.42 0.39 -4.57
CA ASP A 38 -7.72 -0.28 -4.73
C ASP A 38 -8.50 0.30 -5.92
N GLU A 39 -8.37 1.60 -6.15
CA GLU A 39 -8.97 2.32 -7.27
C GLU A 39 -7.86 3.08 -8.02
N MET A 40 -8.04 3.31 -9.33
CA MET A 40 -7.08 4.13 -10.07
C MET A 40 -7.03 5.53 -9.46
N PRO A 41 -5.85 6.04 -9.05
CA PRO A 41 -5.75 7.42 -8.59
C PRO A 41 -6.22 8.35 -9.71
N LEU A 42 -7.29 9.10 -9.46
CA LEU A 42 -7.66 10.21 -10.34
C LEU A 42 -6.58 11.28 -10.17
N TYR A 43 -5.76 11.45 -11.20
CA TYR A 43 -4.74 12.49 -11.28
C TYR A 43 -5.37 13.87 -11.45
#